data_AF-A0A540UVS8-F1
#
_entry.id   AF-A0A540UVS8-F1
#
_cell.length_a   1.000
_cell.length_b   1.000
_cell.length_c   1.000
_cell.angle_alpha   90.00
_cell.angle_beta   90.00
_cell.angle_gamma   90.00
#
_symmetry.space_group_name_H-M   'P 1'
#
loop_
_entity.id
_entity.type
_entity.pdbx_description
1 polymer ?
#
loop_
_entity_poly.entity_id
_entity_poly.type
_entity_poly.pdbx_seq_one_letter_code
_entity_poly.pdbx_strand_id
1 'polypeptide(L)'
;MEKITLSEQDIVDAVCLFHAKFKHVHPEDVEVELLYDDARGFAAEAFINGEMEPYNTVNLITAIRLYIEEQLHRDAMSARIVLDLHDEEGIIANIEWD
;
A
#
# COMPACT_ATOMS: atom_id res chain seq x y z
N MET A 1 -22.79 2.50 2.81
CA MET A 1 -21.78 1.56 2.31
C MET A 1 -21.28 1.96 0.94
N GLU A 2 -20.33 2.88 0.95
CA GLU A 2 -19.50 3.19 -0.21
C GLU A 2 -18.33 2.20 -0.25
N LYS A 3 -17.97 1.74 -1.46
CA LYS A 3 -16.86 0.79 -1.65
C LYS A 3 -16.01 1.21 -2.83
N ILE A 4 -14.70 1.02 -2.68
CA ILE A 4 -13.74 1.11 -3.78
C ILE A 4 -12.75 -0.05 -3.68
N THR A 5 -12.14 -0.39 -4.80
CA THR A 5 -11.01 -1.32 -4.84
C THR A 5 -9.81 -0.53 -5.36
N LEU A 6 -8.71 -0.57 -4.60
CA LEU A 6 -7.41 -0.11 -5.06
C LEU A 6 -6.73 -1.24 -5.81
N SER A 7 -6.21 -0.89 -6.99
CA SER A 7 -5.40 -1.79 -7.81
C SER A 7 -4.02 -2.04 -7.17
N GLU A 8 -3.28 -2.97 -7.74
CA GLU A 8 -1.89 -3.23 -7.33
C GLU A 8 -1.01 -1.98 -7.44
N GLN A 9 -1.19 -1.18 -8.49
CA GLN A 9 -0.44 0.06 -8.69
C GLN A 9 -0.79 1.12 -7.65
N ASP A 10 -2.06 1.22 -7.24
CA ASP A 10 -2.45 2.13 -6.16
C ASP A 10 -1.79 1.73 -4.82
N ILE A 11 -1.60 0.43 -4.57
CA ILE A 11 -0.90 -0.06 -3.39
C ILE A 11 0.61 0.21 -3.49
N VAL A 12 1.22 0.01 -4.65
CA VAL A 12 2.62 0.38 -4.93
C VAL A 12 2.82 1.88 -4.65
N ASP A 13 1.98 2.74 -5.21
CA ASP A 13 2.04 4.19 -5.02
C ASP A 13 1.86 4.57 -3.55
N ALA A 14 0.97 3.89 -2.82
CA ALA A 14 0.80 4.09 -1.39
C ALA A 14 2.08 3.78 -0.60
N VAL A 15 2.78 2.69 -0.93
CA VAL A 15 4.05 2.32 -0.29
C VAL A 15 5.17 3.29 -0.68
N CYS A 16 5.26 3.72 -1.95
CA CYS A 16 6.21 4.75 -2.40
C CYS A 16 6.03 6.05 -1.61
N LEU A 17 4.79 6.55 -1.49
CA LEU A 17 4.47 7.75 -0.72
C LEU A 17 4.86 7.61 0.76
N PHE A 18 4.53 6.45 1.36
CA PHE A 18 4.83 6.15 2.76
C PHE A 18 6.34 6.09 3.04
N HIS A 19 7.09 5.36 2.23
CA HIS A 19 8.54 5.21 2.37
C HIS A 19 9.26 6.54 2.12
N ALA A 20 8.90 7.25 1.04
CA ALA A 20 9.48 8.54 0.69
C ALA A 20 9.33 9.58 1.79
N LYS A 21 8.16 9.65 2.45
CA LYS A 21 7.96 10.53 3.62
C LYS A 21 8.88 10.21 4.78
N PHE A 22 9.06 8.93 5.10
CA PHE A 22 9.94 8.51 6.18
C PHE A 22 11.42 8.79 5.86
N LYS A 23 11.79 8.68 4.58
CA LYS A 23 13.15 8.89 4.09
C LYS A 23 13.48 10.31 3.67
N HIS A 24 12.48 11.19 3.63
CA HIS A 24 12.59 12.57 3.14
C HIS A 24 13.15 12.65 1.71
N VAL A 25 12.67 11.77 0.82
CA VAL A 25 12.98 11.76 -0.61
C VAL A 25 11.71 11.97 -1.43
N HIS A 26 11.83 12.03 -2.76
CA HIS A 26 10.66 12.07 -3.62
C HIS A 26 10.06 10.67 -3.83
N PRO A 27 8.73 10.50 -3.93
CA PRO A 27 8.12 9.20 -4.22
C PRO A 27 8.62 8.55 -5.52
N GLU A 28 8.94 9.36 -6.55
CA GLU A 28 9.51 8.88 -7.80
C GLU A 28 10.94 8.30 -7.68
N ASP A 29 11.62 8.53 -6.55
CA ASP A 29 12.92 7.93 -6.24
C ASP A 29 12.79 6.55 -5.57
N VAL A 30 11.56 6.09 -5.29
CA VAL A 30 11.26 4.83 -4.60
C VAL A 30 10.76 3.79 -5.59
N GLU A 31 11.38 2.62 -5.60
CA GLU A 31 10.87 1.42 -6.28
C GLU A 31 10.26 0.49 -5.24
N VAL A 32 9.12 -0.13 -5.55
CA VAL A 32 8.42 -1.05 -4.64
C VAL A 32 8.09 -2.34 -5.35
N GLU A 33 8.37 -3.45 -4.67
CA GLU A 33 7.92 -4.79 -5.05
C GLU A 33 6.93 -5.30 -4.00
N LEU A 34 5.73 -5.68 -4.43
CA LEU A 34 4.74 -6.30 -3.56
C LEU A 34 4.96 -7.82 -3.52
N LEU A 35 4.77 -8.40 -2.35
CA LEU A 35 5.07 -9.80 -2.08
C LEU A 35 3.89 -10.46 -1.39
N TYR A 36 3.62 -11.70 -1.75
CA TYR A 36 2.72 -12.57 -1.01
C TYR A 36 3.36 -13.95 -0.82
N ASP A 37 3.25 -14.48 0.39
CA ASP A 37 3.61 -15.85 0.74
C ASP A 37 2.62 -16.40 1.77
N ASP A 38 2.25 -17.68 1.66
CA ASP A 38 1.26 -18.32 2.52
C ASP A 38 1.63 -18.28 4.00
N ALA A 39 2.93 -18.23 4.34
CA ALA A 39 3.38 -18.19 5.73
C ALA A 39 3.50 -16.76 6.30
N ARG A 40 3.80 -15.77 5.46
CA ARG A 40 4.08 -14.37 5.88
C ARG A 40 2.93 -13.40 5.57
N GLY A 41 2.02 -13.78 4.69
CA GLY A 41 0.95 -12.93 4.16
C GLY A 41 1.48 -11.87 3.19
N PHE A 42 0.76 -10.75 3.10
CA PHE A 42 1.10 -9.62 2.24
C PHE A 42 2.28 -8.83 2.82
N ALA A 43 3.25 -8.51 1.98
CA ALA A 43 4.44 -7.74 2.32
C ALA A 43 4.84 -6.86 1.13
N ALA A 44 5.84 -6.00 1.34
CA ALA A 44 6.52 -5.28 0.28
C ALA A 44 8.00 -5.08 0.61
N GLU A 45 8.79 -4.85 -0.43
CA GLU A 45 10.15 -4.33 -0.33
C GLU A 45 10.21 -2.99 -1.04
N ALA A 46 10.76 -1.98 -0.38
CA ALA A 46 10.96 -0.65 -0.97
C ALA A 46 12.46 -0.40 -1.14
N PHE A 47 12.84 0.20 -2.27
CA PHE A 47 14.22 0.44 -2.65
C PHE A 47 14.46 1.92 -2.91
N ILE A 48 15.57 2.46 -2.40
CA ILE A 48 16.12 3.77 -2.81
C ILE A 48 17.57 3.54 -3.23
N ASN A 49 17.90 3.85 -4.49
CA ASN A 49 19.26 3.63 -5.03
C ASN A 49 19.82 2.21 -4.79
N GLY A 50 18.94 1.20 -4.78
CA GLY A 50 19.28 -0.20 -4.51
C GLY A 50 19.39 -0.59 -3.03
N GLU A 51 19.22 0.34 -2.09
CA GLU A 51 19.08 0.00 -0.67
C GLU A 51 17.64 -0.40 -0.36
N MET A 52 17.45 -1.60 0.19
CA MET A 52 16.14 -2.21 0.43
C MET A 52 15.68 -2.09 1.89
N GLU A 53 14.40 -1.79 2.10
CA GLU A 53 13.72 -1.95 3.39
C GLU A 53 12.44 -2.79 3.28
N PRO A 54 12.24 -3.77 4.18
CA PRO A 54 11.07 -4.64 4.16
C PRO A 54 9.89 -4.04 4.91
N TYR A 55 8.69 -4.33 4.42
CA TYR A 55 7.41 -3.93 4.98
C TYR A 55 6.47 -5.13 5.14
N ASN A 56 5.84 -5.24 6.30
CA ASN A 56 4.86 -6.29 6.57
C ASN A 56 3.43 -5.81 6.29
N THR A 57 2.44 -6.69 6.48
CA THR A 57 1.02 -6.38 6.25
C THR A 57 0.53 -5.15 7.04
N VAL A 58 1.00 -4.95 8.27
CA VAL A 58 0.61 -3.77 9.08
C VAL A 58 1.15 -2.49 8.45
N ASN A 59 2.37 -2.52 7.92
CA ASN A 59 2.93 -1.39 7.18
C ASN A 59 2.16 -1.10 5.90
N LEU A 60 1.76 -2.13 5.14
CA LEU A 60 0.92 -1.96 3.95
C LEU A 60 -0.42 -1.28 4.28
N ILE A 61 -1.12 -1.74 5.31
CA ILE A 61 -2.36 -1.11 5.77
C ILE A 61 -2.12 0.34 6.21
N THR A 62 -0.98 0.63 6.84
CA THR A 62 -0.62 2.00 7.24
C THR A 62 -0.35 2.90 6.03
N ALA A 63 0.36 2.39 5.02
CA ALA A 63 0.61 3.09 3.76
C ALA A 63 -0.69 3.38 3.02
N ILE A 64 -1.60 2.41 2.93
CA ILE A 64 -2.93 2.59 2.32
C ILE A 64 -3.75 3.63 3.09
N ARG A 65 -3.71 3.65 4.42
CA ARG A 65 -4.39 4.70 5.21
C ARG A 65 -3.86 6.09 4.88
N LEU A 66 -2.55 6.24 4.76
CA LEU A 66 -1.94 7.51 4.34
C LEU A 66 -2.42 7.91 2.93
N TYR A 67 -2.45 6.96 1.99
CA TYR A 67 -2.93 7.20 0.63
C TYR A 67 -4.40 7.62 0.59
N ILE A 68 -5.27 6.97 1.38
CA ILE A 68 -6.69 7.36 1.50
C ILE A 68 -6.83 8.81 1.99
N GLU A 69 -6.06 9.20 3.01
CA GLU A 69 -6.12 10.54 3.58
C GLU A 69 -5.58 11.60 2.59
N GLU A 70 -4.43 11.34 1.96
CA GLU A 70 -3.71 12.35 1.19
C GLU A 70 -4.05 12.40 -0.28
N GLN A 71 -4.36 11.26 -0.91
CA GLN A 71 -4.64 11.17 -2.35
C GLN A 71 -6.14 11.11 -2.62
N LEU A 72 -6.90 10.38 -1.80
CA LEU A 72 -8.36 10.26 -1.98
C LEU A 72 -9.15 11.31 -1.19
N HIS A 73 -8.50 12.00 -0.25
CA HIS A 73 -9.12 13.00 0.64
C HIS A 73 -10.34 12.45 1.38
N ARG A 74 -10.23 11.22 1.88
CA ARG A 74 -11.27 10.51 2.64
C ARG A 74 -10.78 10.15 4.03
N ASP A 75 -11.71 9.96 4.95
CA ASP A 75 -11.38 9.52 6.31
C ASP A 75 -10.84 8.09 6.28
N ALA A 76 -9.54 7.96 6.48
CA ALA A 76 -8.88 6.67 6.54
C ALA A 76 -9.22 5.88 7.80
N MET A 77 -9.65 6.52 8.90
CA MET A 77 -9.91 5.85 10.18
C MET A 77 -11.23 5.08 10.19
N SER A 78 -12.26 5.59 9.51
CA SER A 78 -13.53 4.87 9.32
C SER A 78 -13.47 3.81 8.21
N ALA A 79 -12.40 3.78 7.42
CA ALA A 79 -12.21 2.79 6.35
C ALA A 79 -11.87 1.40 6.90
N ARG A 80 -12.65 0.38 6.51
CA ARG A 80 -12.23 -1.03 6.57
C ARG A 80 -11.40 -1.34 5.33
N ILE A 81 -10.21 -1.87 5.52
CA ILE A 81 -9.27 -2.23 4.44
C ILE A 81 -9.02 -3.73 4.51
N VAL A 82 -9.21 -4.44 3.38
CA VAL A 82 -8.93 -5.87 3.23
C VAL A 82 -8.05 -6.08 2.01
N LEU A 83 -6.85 -6.64 2.22
CA LEU A 83 -5.98 -7.07 1.13
C LEU A 83 -6.43 -8.43 0.60
N ASP A 84 -6.36 -8.59 -0.71
CA ASP A 84 -6.74 -9.84 -1.39
C ASP A 84 -5.82 -10.11 -2.60
N LEU A 85 -5.82 -11.35 -3.07
CA LEU A 85 -5.16 -11.74 -4.32
C LEU A 85 -6.17 -11.84 -5.45
N HIS A 86 -5.95 -11.08 -6.50
CA HIS A 86 -6.72 -11.11 -7.72
C HIS A 86 -5.96 -11.83 -8.82
N ASP A 87 -6.61 -12.78 -9.50
CA ASP A 87 -5.98 -13.67 -10.50
C ASP A 87 -5.31 -12.91 -11.66
N GLU A 88 -5.81 -11.72 -12.02
CA GLU A 88 -5.30 -10.90 -13.13
C GLU A 88 -4.50 -9.68 -12.67
N GLU A 89 -4.80 -9.14 -11.49
CA GLU A 89 -4.24 -7.86 -11.04
C GLU A 89 -3.18 -8.02 -9.95
N GLY A 90 -2.94 -9.23 -9.43
CA GLY A 90 -2.03 -9.40 -8.30
C GLY A 90 -2.67 -8.94 -7.00
N ILE A 91 -1.94 -8.21 -6.16
CA ILE A 91 -2.42 -7.80 -4.84
C ILE A 91 -3.33 -6.58 -4.96
N ILE A 92 -4.55 -6.67 -4.44
CA ILE A 92 -5.53 -5.56 -4.42
C ILE A 92 -5.95 -5.20 -2.99
N ALA A 93 -6.54 -4.01 -2.80
CA ALA A 93 -7.14 -3.62 -1.52
C ALA A 93 -8.60 -3.22 -1.68
N ASN A 94 -9.49 -3.95 -1.02
CA ASN A 94 -10.90 -3.61 -0.94
C ASN A 94 -11.14 -2.68 0.25
N ILE A 95 -11.75 -1.52 -0.02
CA ILE A 95 -12.03 -0.50 0.99
C ILE A 95 -13.52 -0.27 1.12
N GLU A 96 -14.02 -0.29 2.35
CA GLU A 96 -15.43 -0.06 2.68
C GLU A 96 -15.58 0.99 3.78
N TRP A 97 -16.52 1.92 3.60
CA TRP A 97 -16.99 2.87 4.62
C TRP A 97 -18.46 2.60 4.93
N ASP A 98 -18.84 2.70 6.20
CA ASP A 98 -20.22 2.49 6.65
C ASP A 98 -21.17 3.61 6.17
#